data_AF-A0A845SV95-F1
#
_entry.id   AF-A0A845SV95-F1
#
_cell.length_a   1.000
_cell.length_b   1.000
_cell.length_c   1.000
_cell.angle_alpha   90.00
_cell.angle_beta   90.00
_cell.angle_gamma   90.00
#
_symmetry.space_group_name_H-M   'P 1'
#
loop_
_entity.id
_entity.type
_entity.pdbx_description
1 polymer ?
#
loop_
_entity_poly.entity_id
_entity_poly.type
_entity_poly.pdbx_seq_one_letter_code
_entity_poly.pdbx_strand_id
1 'polypeptide(L)'
;MTTKKLTAAILSAAAVMSVVSIQAFAAALTAQQAKAIAEKLVPSGSAYVTTEVDDGRYEVKFYNPAKLEKYEIDVSRATQKAISFDSELLDDRGARTATLTQEQAKKVVTDEHPGATIQSVTVDYDDGLMEYDVRFTAGGYYGEITVHPGTGAVLKRDIQIGTQPTASDISTLISYTQATEAALKQVPGGVVTDVDLDREGGTYIYEIEIYKDGLEYDIALNATDGTVLWSNSHADGWESFLRANPAPAPAVSPNAAASTPARPSTPAVTPSMPSGNNGYIGFEKAKQIAMAQAPGAVVRKCEMDFDDGRMKYEVELRNGFWEYDIDIDAITGAILDFDMDYDD
;
A
#
# COMPACT_ATOMS: atom_id res chain seq x y z
N MET A 1 3.65 31.09 -71.87
CA MET A 1 2.92 31.63 -70.71
C MET A 1 3.48 30.93 -69.47
N THR A 2 4.17 31.64 -68.57
CA THR A 2 3.66 32.54 -67.51
C THR A 2 3.61 31.80 -66.17
N THR A 3 4.75 31.84 -65.48
CA THR A 3 4.95 31.89 -64.02
C THR A 3 3.80 31.55 -63.07
N LYS A 4 4.10 30.66 -62.11
CA LYS A 4 4.08 31.05 -60.69
C LYS A 4 5.16 30.31 -59.90
N LYS A 5 6.00 31.05 -59.17
CA LYS A 5 6.80 30.54 -58.06
C LYS A 5 5.94 30.57 -56.79
N LEU A 6 6.16 29.64 -55.87
CA LEU A 6 5.75 29.78 -54.48
C LEU A 6 6.87 29.23 -53.58
N THR A 7 7.50 30.12 -52.83
CA THR A 7 8.56 29.83 -51.85
C THR A 7 8.07 30.26 -50.47
N ALA A 8 7.71 29.29 -49.64
CA ALA A 8 7.47 29.40 -48.20
C ALA A 8 7.19 27.97 -47.66
N ALA A 9 7.58 27.60 -46.44
CA ALA A 9 8.57 28.18 -45.54
C ALA A 9 9.10 27.04 -44.62
N ILE A 10 10.22 27.28 -43.92
CA ILE A 10 10.74 26.34 -42.93
C ILE A 10 9.86 26.43 -41.67
N LEU A 11 9.39 25.29 -41.17
CA LEU A 11 8.90 25.16 -39.80
C LEU A 11 9.41 23.84 -39.22
N SER A 12 10.51 23.94 -38.47
CA SER A 12 11.18 22.82 -37.81
C SER A 12 10.47 22.47 -36.51
N ALA A 13 9.53 21.53 -36.56
CA ALA A 13 9.05 20.83 -35.37
C ALA A 13 9.93 19.59 -35.13
N ALA A 14 11.04 19.78 -34.41
CA ALA A 14 11.82 18.65 -33.91
C ALA A 14 11.04 18.02 -32.75
N ALA A 15 10.17 17.06 -33.07
CA ALA A 15 9.48 16.24 -32.08
C ALA A 15 10.51 15.38 -31.34
N VAL A 16 11.04 15.90 -30.24
CA VAL A 16 11.87 15.14 -29.29
C VAL A 16 10.93 14.22 -28.50
N MET A 17 10.42 13.19 -29.17
CA MET A 17 9.95 11.99 -28.48
C MET A 17 11.17 11.30 -27.89
N SER A 18 11.55 11.74 -26.69
CA SER A 18 12.46 11.02 -25.81
C SER A 18 11.77 9.73 -25.39
N VAL A 19 11.84 8.72 -26.25
CA VAL A 19 11.36 7.37 -25.95
C VAL A 19 12.19 6.85 -24.78
N VAL A 20 11.65 6.97 -23.57
CA VAL A 20 12.14 6.22 -22.41
C VAL A 20 11.93 4.76 -22.76
N SER A 21 13.03 4.05 -23.04
CA SER A 21 12.98 2.63 -23.35
C SER A 21 12.79 1.85 -22.05
N ILE A 22 11.54 1.82 -21.57
CA ILE A 22 11.11 0.94 -20.47
C ILE A 22 11.59 -0.46 -20.82
N GLN A 23 12.41 -1.06 -19.96
CA GLN A 23 12.91 -2.41 -20.20
C GLN A 23 11.74 -3.38 -20.16
N ALA A 24 11.62 -4.23 -21.17
CA ALA A 24 10.60 -5.26 -21.18
C ALA A 24 10.80 -6.20 -19.98
N PHE A 25 9.88 -6.13 -19.03
CA PHE A 25 9.85 -6.97 -17.84
C PHE A 25 9.69 -8.45 -18.18
N ALA A 26 9.80 -9.31 -17.17
CA ALA A 26 9.30 -10.68 -17.30
C ALA A 26 7.85 -10.64 -17.80
N ALA A 27 7.45 -11.59 -18.66
CA ALA A 27 6.13 -11.60 -19.26
C ALA A 27 5.07 -11.52 -18.15
N ALA A 28 4.33 -10.40 -18.12
CA ALA A 28 3.38 -10.10 -17.08
C ALA A 28 2.40 -11.25 -16.90
N LEU A 29 2.02 -11.53 -15.64
CA LEU A 29 1.06 -12.58 -15.33
C LEU A 29 -0.19 -12.39 -16.19
N THR A 30 -0.70 -13.46 -16.79
CA THR A 30 -1.96 -13.42 -17.54
C THR A 30 -3.12 -13.87 -16.67
N ALA A 31 -4.33 -13.37 -16.94
CA ALA A 31 -5.56 -13.80 -16.27
C ALA A 31 -5.72 -15.34 -16.24
N GLN A 32 -5.31 -16.04 -17.30
CA GLN A 32 -5.34 -17.51 -17.34
C GLN A 32 -4.36 -18.16 -16.36
N GLN A 33 -3.18 -17.55 -16.13
CA GLN A 33 -2.22 -18.02 -15.12
C GLN A 33 -2.67 -17.68 -13.70
N ALA A 34 -3.21 -16.47 -13.47
CA ALA A 34 -3.79 -16.06 -12.19
C ALA A 34 -4.92 -16.99 -11.77
N LYS A 35 -5.88 -17.22 -12.68
CA LYS A 35 -6.93 -18.24 -12.52
C LYS A 35 -6.36 -19.62 -12.17
N ALA A 36 -5.34 -20.09 -12.89
CA ALA A 36 -4.71 -21.38 -12.63
C ALA A 36 -3.87 -21.42 -11.34
N ILE A 37 -3.66 -20.29 -10.65
CA ILE A 37 -3.13 -20.22 -9.28
C ILE A 37 -4.31 -20.35 -8.29
N ALA A 38 -5.35 -19.52 -8.45
CA ALA A 38 -6.53 -19.50 -7.59
C ALA A 38 -7.36 -20.80 -7.60
N GLU A 39 -7.47 -21.48 -8.77
CA GLU A 39 -8.11 -22.80 -8.93
C GLU A 39 -7.51 -23.91 -8.04
N LYS A 40 -6.34 -23.68 -7.42
CA LYS A 40 -5.69 -24.62 -6.50
C LYS A 40 -6.06 -24.40 -5.03
N LEU A 41 -6.63 -23.24 -4.69
CA LEU A 41 -6.99 -22.85 -3.32
C LEU A 41 -8.49 -23.10 -3.04
N VAL A 42 -9.35 -22.86 -4.04
CA VAL A 42 -10.79 -23.10 -3.91
C VAL A 42 -11.14 -24.60 -3.80
N PRO A 43 -12.23 -24.96 -3.08
CA PRO A 43 -12.69 -26.34 -2.99
C PRO A 43 -13.05 -26.97 -4.35
N SER A 44 -12.95 -28.30 -4.43
CA SER A 44 -13.34 -29.03 -5.63
C SER A 44 -14.83 -28.85 -5.95
N GLY A 45 -15.13 -28.64 -7.23
CA GLY A 45 -16.49 -28.32 -7.69
C GLY A 45 -16.83 -26.82 -7.69
N SER A 46 -15.94 -25.95 -7.22
CA SER A 46 -16.08 -24.50 -7.42
C SER A 46 -16.01 -24.16 -8.91
N ALA A 47 -17.02 -23.45 -9.40
CA ALA A 47 -17.09 -22.94 -10.76
C ALA A 47 -16.44 -21.56 -10.84
N TYR A 48 -15.64 -21.35 -11.87
CA TYR A 48 -15.08 -20.05 -12.21
C TYR A 48 -16.18 -19.04 -12.57
N VAL A 49 -16.09 -17.81 -12.04
CA VAL A 49 -17.03 -16.72 -12.35
C VAL A 49 -16.34 -15.65 -13.21
N THR A 50 -15.30 -14.99 -12.70
CA THR A 50 -14.63 -13.87 -13.37
C THR A 50 -13.13 -13.80 -13.06
N THR A 51 -12.42 -12.92 -13.76
CA THR A 51 -11.06 -12.48 -13.42
C THR A 51 -10.96 -11.04 -13.85
N GLU A 52 -10.87 -10.16 -12.87
CA GLU A 52 -10.75 -8.73 -13.06
C GLU A 52 -9.31 -8.29 -12.75
N VAL A 53 -8.95 -7.11 -13.26
CA VAL A 53 -7.64 -6.49 -13.00
C VAL A 53 -7.93 -5.29 -12.13
N ASP A 54 -7.38 -5.37 -10.93
CA ASP A 54 -7.42 -4.36 -9.88
C ASP A 54 -5.96 -4.00 -9.54
N ASP A 55 -5.74 -2.97 -8.72
CA ASP A 55 -4.44 -2.31 -8.54
C ASP A 55 -3.29 -3.30 -8.27
N GLY A 56 -2.32 -3.36 -9.20
CA GLY A 56 -1.20 -4.31 -9.18
C GLY A 56 -1.54 -5.83 -9.27
N ARG A 57 -2.80 -6.24 -9.17
CA ARG A 57 -3.23 -7.65 -8.95
C ARG A 57 -4.20 -8.19 -10.01
N TYR A 58 -4.56 -9.47 -9.86
CA TYR A 58 -5.74 -10.07 -10.49
C TYR A 58 -6.65 -10.59 -9.40
N GLU A 59 -7.90 -10.19 -9.46
CA GLU A 59 -8.94 -10.60 -8.52
C GLU A 59 -9.77 -11.71 -9.20
N VAL A 60 -9.82 -12.91 -8.61
CA VAL A 60 -10.35 -14.12 -9.28
C VAL A 60 -11.53 -14.74 -8.51
N LYS A 61 -12.76 -14.37 -8.87
CA LYS A 61 -13.97 -14.89 -8.20
C LYS A 61 -14.40 -16.29 -8.67
N PHE A 62 -14.86 -17.11 -7.72
CA PHE A 62 -15.45 -18.44 -7.92
C PHE A 62 -16.76 -18.60 -7.13
N TYR A 63 -17.57 -19.61 -7.49
CA TYR A 63 -18.77 -20.00 -6.74
C TYR A 63 -18.91 -21.53 -6.66
N ASN A 64 -19.12 -22.08 -5.46
CA ASN A 64 -19.36 -23.51 -5.26
C ASN A 64 -20.85 -23.81 -5.03
N PRO A 65 -21.58 -24.36 -6.02
CA PRO A 65 -23.02 -24.62 -5.90
C PRO A 65 -23.38 -25.77 -4.95
N ALA A 66 -22.40 -26.55 -4.49
CA ALA A 66 -22.62 -27.61 -3.49
C ALA A 66 -22.46 -27.11 -2.04
N LYS A 67 -21.72 -26.02 -1.84
CA LYS A 67 -21.55 -25.35 -0.53
C LYS A 67 -22.42 -24.10 -0.38
N LEU A 68 -22.90 -23.52 -1.49
CA LEU A 68 -23.53 -22.19 -1.55
C LEU A 68 -22.57 -21.10 -1.03
N GLU A 69 -21.34 -21.11 -1.53
CA GLU A 69 -20.21 -20.28 -1.04
C GLU A 69 -19.51 -19.61 -2.23
N LYS A 70 -19.29 -18.30 -2.16
CA LYS A 70 -18.42 -17.52 -3.05
C LYS A 70 -16.96 -17.65 -2.58
N TYR A 71 -16.02 -17.41 -3.48
CA TYR A 71 -14.61 -17.19 -3.13
C TYR A 71 -14.02 -16.08 -3.96
N GLU A 72 -13.10 -15.35 -3.36
CA GLU A 72 -12.26 -14.32 -3.98
C GLU A 72 -10.79 -14.70 -3.71
N ILE A 73 -9.93 -14.52 -4.69
CA ILE A 73 -8.49 -14.80 -4.55
C ILE A 73 -7.74 -13.76 -5.34
N ASP A 74 -7.03 -12.89 -4.63
CA ASP A 74 -6.08 -11.98 -5.26
C ASP A 74 -4.79 -12.71 -5.65
N VAL A 75 -4.30 -12.42 -6.85
CA VAL A 75 -3.05 -12.93 -7.39
C VAL A 75 -2.20 -11.77 -7.91
N SER A 76 -1.22 -11.38 -7.09
CA SER A 76 -0.16 -10.42 -7.39
C SER A 76 0.43 -10.59 -8.80
N ARG A 77 0.41 -9.52 -9.62
CA ARG A 77 1.03 -9.54 -10.95
C ARG A 77 2.56 -9.41 -10.85
N ALA A 78 3.06 -8.80 -9.77
CA ALA A 78 4.48 -8.59 -9.51
C ALA A 78 5.19 -9.89 -9.06
N THR A 79 4.61 -10.62 -8.11
CA THR A 79 5.21 -11.82 -7.49
C THR A 79 4.74 -13.13 -8.10
N GLN A 80 3.61 -13.12 -8.82
CA GLN A 80 2.95 -14.30 -9.41
C GLN A 80 2.50 -15.34 -8.37
N LYS A 81 2.09 -14.86 -7.19
CA LYS A 81 1.55 -15.64 -6.06
C LYS A 81 0.14 -15.19 -5.74
N ALA A 82 -0.65 -16.07 -5.13
CA ALA A 82 -1.85 -15.62 -4.42
C ALA A 82 -1.45 -14.79 -3.19
N ILE A 83 -2.21 -13.74 -2.89
CA ILE A 83 -1.98 -12.81 -1.79
C ILE A 83 -3.16 -12.75 -0.81
N SER A 84 -4.39 -13.03 -1.26
CA SER A 84 -5.55 -13.28 -0.40
C SER A 84 -6.19 -14.65 -0.67
N PHE A 85 -7.07 -15.08 0.23
CA PHE A 85 -8.06 -16.13 0.01
C PHE A 85 -9.29 -15.80 0.87
N ASP A 86 -10.34 -15.33 0.22
CA ASP A 86 -11.51 -14.80 0.90
C ASP A 86 -12.75 -15.58 0.45
N SER A 87 -13.73 -15.73 1.33
CA SER A 87 -14.89 -16.60 1.07
C SER A 87 -16.11 -16.19 1.88
N GLU A 88 -17.30 -16.36 1.32
CA GLU A 88 -18.55 -15.86 1.88
C GLU A 88 -19.70 -16.82 1.53
N LEU A 89 -20.53 -17.22 2.50
CA LEU A 89 -21.73 -18.01 2.28
C LEU A 89 -22.86 -17.15 1.69
N LEU A 90 -23.69 -17.74 0.81
CA LEU A 90 -24.93 -17.10 0.32
C LEU A 90 -26.04 -17.00 1.38
N ASP A 91 -25.82 -17.58 2.55
CA ASP A 91 -26.58 -17.32 3.78
C ASP A 91 -25.55 -17.14 4.91
N ASP A 92 -24.85 -16.03 4.80
CA ASP A 92 -23.85 -15.45 5.73
C ASP A 92 -24.46 -15.07 7.09
N ARG A 93 -25.65 -14.48 7.08
CA ARG A 93 -26.37 -13.94 8.24
C ARG A 93 -26.21 -14.73 9.55
N GLY A 94 -25.73 -14.04 10.57
CA GLY A 94 -25.66 -14.48 11.96
C GLY A 94 -27.01 -14.74 12.66
N ALA A 95 -26.94 -14.93 13.99
CA ALA A 95 -28.10 -15.33 14.79
C ALA A 95 -28.41 -14.38 15.95
N ARG A 96 -29.70 -14.06 16.15
CA ARG A 96 -30.20 -13.22 17.26
C ARG A 96 -29.89 -13.75 18.68
N THR A 97 -29.33 -14.95 18.80
CA THR A 97 -28.94 -15.59 20.07
C THR A 97 -27.78 -16.54 19.84
N ALA A 98 -26.65 -16.33 20.54
CA ALA A 98 -25.58 -17.33 20.61
C ALA A 98 -26.05 -18.61 21.33
N THR A 99 -25.69 -19.77 20.78
CA THR A 99 -25.85 -21.10 21.39
C THR A 99 -24.51 -21.78 21.63
N LEU A 100 -23.52 -21.47 20.79
CA LEU A 100 -22.10 -21.72 21.03
C LEU A 100 -21.51 -20.62 21.94
N THR A 101 -20.32 -20.90 22.45
CA THR A 101 -19.46 -19.95 23.16
C THR A 101 -18.30 -19.50 22.27
N GLN A 102 -17.64 -18.39 22.59
CA GLN A 102 -16.44 -17.93 21.90
C GLN A 102 -15.33 -19.00 21.84
N GLU A 103 -15.13 -19.81 22.91
CA GLU A 103 -14.18 -20.93 22.89
C GLU A 103 -14.57 -22.04 21.91
N GLN A 104 -15.86 -22.20 21.59
CA GLN A 104 -16.31 -23.12 20.54
C GLN A 104 -16.13 -22.53 19.14
N ALA A 105 -16.34 -21.22 18.94
CA ALA A 105 -16.03 -20.54 17.67
C ALA A 105 -14.52 -20.60 17.36
N LYS A 106 -13.68 -20.28 18.34
CA LYS A 106 -12.23 -20.50 18.31
C LYS A 106 -11.85 -21.95 18.00
N LYS A 107 -12.63 -22.94 18.47
CA LYS A 107 -12.40 -24.34 18.11
C LYS A 107 -12.70 -24.62 16.63
N VAL A 108 -13.72 -24.01 16.03
CA VAL A 108 -14.00 -24.15 14.59
C VAL A 108 -12.78 -23.69 13.77
N VAL A 109 -12.21 -22.53 14.10
CA VAL A 109 -11.02 -22.01 13.42
C VAL A 109 -9.78 -22.88 13.64
N THR A 110 -9.53 -23.39 14.85
CA THR A 110 -8.37 -24.27 15.08
C THR A 110 -8.54 -25.69 14.54
N ASP A 111 -9.77 -26.13 14.28
CA ASP A 111 -10.07 -27.38 13.58
C ASP A 111 -9.87 -27.24 12.05
N GLU A 112 -10.27 -26.11 11.46
CA GLU A 112 -10.06 -25.82 10.02
C GLU A 112 -8.60 -25.45 9.72
N HIS A 113 -7.93 -24.73 10.62
CA HIS A 113 -6.53 -24.31 10.51
C HIS A 113 -5.65 -24.89 11.65
N PRO A 114 -5.26 -26.18 11.57
CA PRO A 114 -4.36 -26.80 12.54
C PRO A 114 -3.03 -26.04 12.70
N GLY A 115 -2.79 -25.52 13.90
CA GLY A 115 -1.62 -24.69 14.22
C GLY A 115 -1.88 -23.18 14.24
N ALA A 116 -3.13 -22.75 13.99
CA ALA A 116 -3.54 -21.35 14.18
C ALA A 116 -3.33 -20.89 15.64
N THR A 117 -2.76 -19.70 15.80
CA THR A 117 -2.71 -18.96 17.06
C THR A 117 -3.78 -17.87 17.02
N ILE A 118 -4.87 -18.08 17.77
CA ILE A 118 -5.97 -17.11 17.88
C ILE A 118 -5.47 -15.87 18.63
N GLN A 119 -5.74 -14.70 18.06
CA GLN A 119 -5.32 -13.38 18.57
C GLN A 119 -6.48 -12.72 19.35
N SER A 120 -7.68 -12.76 18.78
CA SER A 120 -8.92 -12.27 19.39
C SER A 120 -10.09 -13.22 19.10
N VAL A 121 -11.15 -13.11 19.91
CA VAL A 121 -12.49 -13.54 19.54
C VAL A 121 -13.44 -12.41 19.95
N THR A 122 -14.04 -11.75 18.98
CA THR A 122 -14.99 -10.65 19.13
C THR A 122 -16.43 -11.18 19.12
N VAL A 123 -17.41 -10.29 19.13
CA VAL A 123 -18.83 -10.59 18.91
C VAL A 123 -19.43 -9.37 18.21
N ASP A 124 -19.57 -9.41 16.89
CA ASP A 124 -20.26 -8.34 16.15
C ASP A 124 -21.80 -8.50 16.13
N TYR A 125 -22.52 -7.42 15.80
CA TYR A 125 -23.96 -7.26 15.89
C TYR A 125 -24.60 -6.46 14.72
N ASP A 126 -24.40 -6.84 13.46
CA ASP A 126 -25.20 -6.25 12.37
C ASP A 126 -26.72 -6.57 12.48
N ASP A 127 -27.57 -5.56 12.24
CA ASP A 127 -29.05 -5.57 12.26
C ASP A 127 -29.72 -6.35 13.44
N GLY A 128 -28.99 -6.47 14.56
CA GLY A 128 -29.37 -7.25 15.74
C GLY A 128 -29.36 -8.77 15.54
N LEU A 129 -28.65 -9.26 14.53
CA LEU A 129 -28.05 -10.59 14.51
C LEU A 129 -26.78 -10.56 15.39
N MET A 130 -26.09 -11.69 15.50
CA MET A 130 -24.82 -11.80 16.21
C MET A 130 -23.90 -12.71 15.42
N GLU A 131 -22.61 -12.39 15.38
CA GLU A 131 -21.58 -13.18 14.73
C GLU A 131 -20.36 -13.36 15.66
N TYR A 132 -19.43 -14.25 15.33
CA TYR A 132 -18.22 -14.51 16.12
C TYR A 132 -17.00 -14.46 15.24
N ASP A 133 -16.30 -13.34 15.32
CA ASP A 133 -15.14 -13.05 14.49
C ASP A 133 -13.88 -13.48 15.24
N VAL A 134 -13.07 -14.31 14.57
CA VAL A 134 -11.98 -15.06 15.18
C VAL A 134 -10.70 -14.79 14.41
N ARG A 135 -9.95 -13.76 14.84
CA ARG A 135 -8.68 -13.41 14.21
C ARG A 135 -7.56 -14.33 14.64
N PHE A 136 -6.73 -14.72 13.69
CA PHE A 136 -5.68 -15.70 13.91
C PHE A 136 -4.44 -15.47 13.04
N THR A 137 -3.32 -16.03 13.47
CA THR A 137 -2.10 -16.15 12.68
C THR A 137 -1.72 -17.63 12.55
N ALA A 138 -1.21 -18.02 11.39
CA ALA A 138 -0.83 -19.40 11.08
C ALA A 138 0.51 -19.47 10.34
N GLY A 139 0.90 -20.66 9.89
CA GLY A 139 2.17 -20.91 9.21
C GLY A 139 2.21 -20.32 7.79
N GLY A 140 2.43 -19.01 7.68
CA GLY A 140 2.56 -18.29 6.41
C GLY A 140 1.25 -17.71 5.86
N TYR A 141 0.23 -17.58 6.70
CA TYR A 141 -1.01 -16.83 6.43
C TYR A 141 -1.60 -16.31 7.76
N TYR A 142 -2.44 -15.28 7.70
CA TYR A 142 -3.19 -14.73 8.84
C TYR A 142 -4.53 -14.17 8.34
N GLY A 143 -5.45 -13.86 9.26
CA GLY A 143 -6.72 -13.26 8.87
C GLY A 143 -7.80 -13.45 9.92
N GLU A 144 -9.04 -13.39 9.45
CA GLU A 144 -10.25 -13.56 10.23
C GLU A 144 -11.15 -14.66 9.66
N ILE A 145 -11.95 -15.26 10.54
CA ILE A 145 -13.04 -16.16 10.18
C ILE A 145 -14.25 -15.81 11.05
N THR A 146 -15.34 -15.44 10.39
CA THR A 146 -16.64 -15.16 11.00
C THR A 146 -17.43 -16.45 11.16
N VAL A 147 -17.89 -16.74 12.38
CA VAL A 147 -18.51 -18.03 12.74
C VAL A 147 -19.93 -17.83 13.29
N HIS A 148 -20.92 -18.49 12.68
CA HIS A 148 -22.33 -18.39 13.07
C HIS A 148 -22.56 -18.91 14.51
N PRO A 149 -22.95 -18.06 15.48
CA PRO A 149 -22.88 -18.39 16.91
C PRO A 149 -23.99 -19.37 17.35
N GLY A 150 -24.96 -19.67 16.48
CA GLY A 150 -25.96 -20.72 16.71
C GLY A 150 -25.56 -22.12 16.22
N THR A 151 -24.65 -22.25 15.24
CA THR A 151 -24.43 -23.51 14.48
C THR A 151 -22.96 -23.91 14.36
N GLY A 152 -22.03 -22.95 14.39
CA GLY A 152 -20.61 -23.20 14.12
C GLY A 152 -20.29 -23.34 12.63
N ALA A 153 -21.20 -22.91 11.74
CA ALA A 153 -20.86 -22.71 10.34
C ALA A 153 -19.88 -21.53 10.22
N VAL A 154 -18.86 -21.67 9.38
CA VAL A 154 -18.06 -20.53 8.92
C VAL A 154 -18.89 -19.77 7.89
N LEU A 155 -19.07 -18.48 8.13
CA LEU A 155 -19.90 -17.57 7.33
C LEU A 155 -19.04 -16.81 6.32
N LYS A 156 -17.94 -16.23 6.82
CA LYS A 156 -16.94 -15.47 6.08
C LYS A 156 -15.53 -15.94 6.44
N ARG A 157 -14.58 -15.78 5.52
CA ARG A 157 -13.14 -15.82 5.78
C ARG A 157 -12.51 -14.67 5.01
N ASP A 158 -11.56 -14.00 5.62
CA ASP A 158 -10.71 -12.99 4.99
C ASP A 158 -9.27 -13.32 5.36
N ILE A 159 -8.49 -13.88 4.43
CA ILE A 159 -7.20 -14.52 4.76
C ILE A 159 -6.08 -13.98 3.87
N GLN A 160 -5.17 -13.25 4.50
CA GLN A 160 -3.95 -12.72 3.88
C GLN A 160 -2.84 -13.78 3.85
N ILE A 161 -2.31 -14.03 2.65
CA ILE A 161 -1.30 -15.07 2.35
C ILE A 161 0.10 -14.49 2.55
N GLY A 162 0.52 -14.48 3.80
CA GLY A 162 1.88 -14.17 4.24
C GLY A 162 1.99 -14.24 5.76
N THR A 163 3.11 -13.81 6.32
CA THR A 163 3.08 -13.33 7.73
C THR A 163 2.82 -11.83 7.72
N GLN A 164 2.17 -11.31 8.75
CA GLN A 164 2.12 -9.86 9.00
C GLN A 164 3.56 -9.30 8.99
N PRO A 165 3.79 -8.10 8.43
CA PRO A 165 5.09 -7.44 8.51
C PRO A 165 5.55 -7.21 9.95
N THR A 166 6.84 -7.39 10.22
CA THR A 166 7.45 -7.04 11.51
C THR A 166 8.62 -6.09 11.31
N ALA A 167 8.87 -5.20 12.29
CA ALA A 167 10.00 -4.26 12.23
C ALA A 167 11.38 -4.95 12.10
N SER A 168 11.48 -6.25 12.42
CA SER A 168 12.69 -7.05 12.18
C SER A 168 12.91 -7.33 10.69
N ASP A 169 11.85 -7.63 9.93
CA ASP A 169 11.95 -7.90 8.48
C ASP A 169 12.38 -6.64 7.72
N ILE A 170 11.73 -5.51 8.05
CA ILE A 170 11.94 -4.21 7.38
C ILE A 170 13.38 -3.71 7.53
N SER A 171 14.08 -4.11 8.60
CA SER A 171 15.48 -3.75 8.84
C SER A 171 16.47 -4.24 7.77
N THR A 172 16.02 -5.10 6.85
CA THR A 172 16.82 -5.66 5.74
C THR A 172 16.48 -5.07 4.36
N LEU A 173 15.47 -4.21 4.28
CA LEU A 173 15.00 -3.60 3.03
C LEU A 173 15.82 -2.35 2.67
N ILE A 174 15.72 -1.92 1.41
CA ILE A 174 16.29 -0.64 0.96
C ILE A 174 15.53 0.54 1.58
N SER A 175 16.19 1.68 1.79
CA SER A 175 15.53 2.88 2.33
C SER A 175 14.56 3.51 1.34
N TYR A 176 13.67 4.39 1.82
CA TYR A 176 12.72 5.09 0.95
C TYR A 176 13.48 6.00 -0.03
N THR A 177 14.64 6.55 0.39
CA THR A 177 15.55 7.27 -0.51
C THR A 177 16.10 6.39 -1.63
N GLN A 178 16.51 5.15 -1.34
CA GLN A 178 17.02 4.22 -2.36
C GLN A 178 15.92 3.76 -3.32
N ALA A 179 14.71 3.53 -2.81
CA ALA A 179 13.55 3.13 -3.59
C ALA A 179 13.07 4.25 -4.52
N THR A 180 12.83 5.46 -3.98
CA THR A 180 12.47 6.64 -4.78
C THR A 180 13.57 7.04 -5.78
N GLU A 181 14.85 6.93 -5.42
CA GLU A 181 15.94 7.09 -6.39
C GLU A 181 15.88 6.04 -7.51
N ALA A 182 15.41 4.81 -7.27
CA ALA A 182 15.26 3.79 -8.31
C ALA A 182 14.06 4.09 -9.23
N ALA A 183 12.92 4.47 -8.68
CA ALA A 183 11.72 4.81 -9.44
C ALA A 183 11.89 6.11 -10.27
N LEU A 184 12.53 7.16 -9.72
CA LEU A 184 12.84 8.41 -10.43
C LEU A 184 13.82 8.24 -11.61
N LYS A 185 14.48 7.08 -11.76
CA LYS A 185 15.25 6.74 -12.97
C LYS A 185 14.33 6.31 -14.13
N GLN A 186 13.13 5.80 -13.85
CA GLN A 186 12.09 5.51 -14.85
C GLN A 186 11.32 6.78 -15.23
N VAL A 187 11.09 7.69 -14.28
CA VAL A 187 10.36 8.95 -14.47
C VAL A 187 11.25 10.18 -14.17
N PRO A 188 12.29 10.49 -14.98
CA PRO A 188 13.22 11.58 -14.67
C PRO A 188 12.54 12.95 -14.63
N GLY A 189 12.67 13.63 -13.48
CA GLY A 189 12.10 14.95 -13.25
C GLY A 189 10.62 14.97 -12.86
N GLY A 190 10.02 13.82 -12.55
CA GLY A 190 8.76 13.77 -11.83
C GLY A 190 8.91 14.09 -10.34
N VAL A 191 7.78 14.17 -9.64
CA VAL A 191 7.69 14.35 -8.19
C VAL A 191 7.05 13.10 -7.61
N VAL A 192 7.71 12.46 -6.63
CA VAL A 192 7.10 11.34 -5.88
C VAL A 192 5.94 11.90 -5.05
N THR A 193 4.76 11.28 -5.16
CA THR A 193 3.56 11.59 -4.35
C THR A 193 3.44 10.64 -3.18
N ASP A 194 3.59 9.33 -3.41
CA ASP A 194 3.52 8.29 -2.37
C ASP A 194 4.66 7.25 -2.44
N VAL A 195 4.86 6.53 -1.34
CA VAL A 195 5.78 5.40 -1.18
C VAL A 195 5.17 4.37 -0.22
N ASP A 196 4.37 3.45 -0.78
CA ASP A 196 3.78 2.32 -0.07
C ASP A 196 4.74 1.14 0.08
N LEU A 197 4.62 0.41 1.18
CA LEU A 197 5.42 -0.76 1.53
C LEU A 197 4.53 -1.97 1.79
N ASP A 198 4.37 -2.79 0.75
CA ASP A 198 3.50 -3.95 0.78
C ASP A 198 4.20 -5.31 0.83
N ARG A 199 3.40 -6.36 1.11
CA ARG A 199 3.94 -7.71 1.34
C ARG A 199 3.23 -8.84 0.59
N GLU A 200 3.05 -8.64 -0.70
CA GLU A 200 2.48 -9.62 -1.64
C GLU A 200 3.11 -11.03 -1.52
N GLY A 201 2.32 -12.00 -1.04
CA GLY A 201 2.71 -13.42 -0.99
C GLY A 201 4.00 -13.66 -0.18
N GLY A 202 4.27 -12.83 0.83
CA GLY A 202 5.48 -12.87 1.64
C GLY A 202 6.74 -12.26 1.00
N THR A 203 6.63 -11.57 -0.13
CA THR A 203 7.71 -10.74 -0.73
C THR A 203 7.39 -9.27 -0.48
N TYR A 204 8.38 -8.49 -0.03
CA TYR A 204 8.19 -7.05 0.15
C TYR A 204 8.35 -6.27 -1.15
N ILE A 205 7.45 -5.32 -1.37
CA ILE A 205 7.39 -4.45 -2.54
C ILE A 205 7.27 -3.01 -2.07
N TYR A 206 7.96 -2.09 -2.74
CA TYR A 206 7.62 -0.68 -2.71
C TYR A 206 6.76 -0.36 -3.92
N GLU A 207 5.53 0.10 -3.72
CA GLU A 207 4.78 0.81 -4.77
C GLU A 207 5.13 2.29 -4.63
N ILE A 208 5.42 2.97 -5.75
CA ILE A 208 5.86 4.37 -5.73
C ILE A 208 5.15 5.11 -6.85
N GLU A 209 4.30 6.04 -6.46
CA GLU A 209 3.67 6.97 -7.38
C GLU A 209 4.63 8.14 -7.70
N ILE A 210 4.72 8.49 -8.99
CA ILE A 210 5.47 9.65 -9.43
C ILE A 210 4.64 10.47 -10.41
N TYR A 211 4.10 11.60 -9.95
CA TYR A 211 3.46 12.54 -10.84
C TYR A 211 4.45 13.23 -11.79
N LYS A 212 4.09 13.34 -13.08
CA LYS A 212 4.79 14.17 -14.07
C LYS A 212 3.90 14.59 -15.26
N ASP A 213 3.95 15.87 -15.62
CA ASP A 213 3.42 16.44 -16.89
C ASP A 213 1.94 16.12 -17.20
N GLY A 214 1.09 15.90 -16.19
CA GLY A 214 -0.33 15.53 -16.35
C GLY A 214 -0.60 14.01 -16.32
N LEU A 215 0.38 13.23 -15.87
CA LEU A 215 0.30 11.78 -15.73
C LEU A 215 0.81 11.33 -14.35
N GLU A 216 0.12 10.37 -13.77
CA GLU A 216 0.61 9.53 -12.67
C GLU A 216 1.55 8.46 -13.24
N TYR A 217 2.50 7.97 -12.44
CA TYR A 217 3.33 6.83 -12.80
C TYR A 217 3.58 5.94 -11.58
N ASP A 218 2.81 4.88 -11.49
CA ASP A 218 2.85 3.81 -10.51
C ASP A 218 4.01 2.85 -10.83
N ILE A 219 5.03 2.80 -9.95
CA ILE A 219 6.30 2.06 -10.14
C ILE A 219 6.55 1.08 -8.98
N ALA A 220 6.27 -0.19 -9.20
CA ALA A 220 6.51 -1.24 -8.20
C ALA A 220 7.95 -1.78 -8.23
N LEU A 221 8.60 -1.86 -7.06
CA LEU A 221 9.99 -2.30 -6.86
C LEU A 221 10.06 -3.46 -5.85
N ASN A 222 10.97 -4.41 -6.03
CA ASN A 222 11.33 -5.34 -4.95
C ASN A 222 12.06 -4.57 -3.84
N ALA A 223 11.48 -4.51 -2.64
CA ALA A 223 12.04 -3.72 -1.54
C ALA A 223 13.36 -4.27 -0.97
N THR A 224 13.80 -5.47 -1.38
CA THR A 224 15.08 -6.07 -0.95
C THR A 224 16.26 -5.58 -1.78
N ASP A 225 16.07 -5.26 -3.06
CA ASP A 225 17.16 -4.94 -4.00
C ASP A 225 16.91 -3.77 -4.98
N GLY A 226 15.69 -3.23 -5.02
CA GLY A 226 15.32 -2.11 -5.90
C GLY A 226 15.04 -2.50 -7.36
N THR A 227 14.93 -3.79 -7.66
CA THR A 227 14.54 -4.26 -9.00
C THR A 227 13.09 -3.87 -9.29
N VAL A 228 12.87 -3.09 -10.35
CA VAL A 228 11.51 -2.75 -10.83
C VAL A 228 10.81 -4.05 -11.29
N LEU A 229 9.61 -4.30 -10.75
CA LEU A 229 8.81 -5.50 -11.00
C LEU A 229 7.74 -5.24 -12.07
N TRP A 230 7.03 -4.12 -11.95
CA TRP A 230 6.11 -3.60 -12.97
C TRP A 230 6.05 -2.06 -12.91
N SER A 231 5.41 -1.47 -13.90
CA SER A 231 5.17 -0.02 -13.98
C SER A 231 3.96 0.27 -14.88
N ASN A 232 3.20 1.31 -14.56
CA ASN A 232 2.06 1.79 -15.34
C ASN A 232 2.05 3.33 -15.36
N SER A 233 1.01 3.95 -15.93
CA SER A 233 0.76 5.39 -15.84
C SER A 233 -0.70 5.72 -16.18
N HIS A 234 -1.39 6.51 -15.36
CA HIS A 234 -2.70 7.09 -15.68
C HIS A 234 -2.62 8.61 -15.93
N ALA A 235 -3.72 9.23 -16.34
CA ALA A 235 -3.84 10.69 -16.46
C ALA A 235 -4.66 11.25 -15.29
N ASP A 236 -4.00 11.91 -14.34
CA ASP A 236 -4.61 12.41 -13.10
C ASP A 236 -4.74 13.97 -13.05
N GLY A 237 -5.66 14.44 -12.19
CA GLY A 237 -5.97 15.84 -11.91
C GLY A 237 -4.96 16.63 -11.06
N TRP A 238 -3.90 16.02 -10.53
CA TRP A 238 -2.85 16.64 -9.69
C TRP A 238 -2.12 17.83 -10.34
N GLU A 239 -2.33 18.07 -11.64
CA GLU A 239 -1.97 19.32 -12.35
C GLU A 239 -2.49 20.57 -11.63
N SER A 240 -3.63 20.50 -10.93
CA SER A 240 -4.12 21.61 -10.10
C SER A 240 -3.37 21.73 -8.77
N PHE A 241 -3.08 20.59 -8.12
CA PHE A 241 -2.38 20.52 -6.83
C PHE A 241 -0.97 21.10 -6.94
N LEU A 242 -0.13 20.61 -7.86
CA LEU A 242 1.27 21.08 -7.98
C LEU A 242 1.39 22.51 -8.52
N ARG A 243 0.36 23.05 -9.18
CA ARG A 243 0.29 24.47 -9.55
C ARG A 243 -0.08 25.37 -8.37
N ALA A 244 -0.88 24.90 -7.42
CA ALA A 244 -1.12 25.58 -6.16
C ALA A 244 0.11 25.46 -5.23
N ASN A 245 0.76 24.30 -5.25
CA ASN A 245 1.77 23.85 -4.29
C ASN A 245 3.13 23.54 -4.95
N PRO A 246 3.79 24.53 -5.57
CA PRO A 246 5.17 24.36 -5.98
C PRO A 246 6.06 24.16 -4.75
N ALA A 247 7.05 23.27 -4.87
CA ALA A 247 8.13 23.10 -3.91
C ALA A 247 8.61 24.45 -3.33
N PRO A 248 8.58 24.67 -2.00
CA PRO A 248 8.95 25.95 -1.43
C PRO A 248 10.37 26.33 -1.84
N ALA A 249 10.50 27.55 -2.38
CA ALA A 249 11.72 28.01 -3.02
C ALA A 249 12.94 27.80 -2.09
N PRO A 250 14.03 27.18 -2.58
CA PRO A 250 15.12 26.71 -1.73
C PRO A 250 15.67 27.85 -0.88
N ALA A 251 15.68 27.65 0.44
CA ALA A 251 15.93 28.70 1.42
C ALA A 251 17.24 29.45 1.12
N VAL A 252 17.11 30.69 0.63
CA VAL A 252 18.24 31.58 0.28
C VAL A 252 19.07 31.88 1.52
N SER A 253 20.09 31.06 1.75
CA SER A 253 20.94 31.06 2.94
C SER A 253 21.62 32.42 3.15
N PRO A 254 21.17 33.24 4.11
CA PRO A 254 21.59 34.64 4.22
C PRO A 254 22.83 34.75 5.14
N ASN A 255 23.93 34.10 4.77
CA ASN A 255 25.16 34.14 5.57
C ASN A 255 25.99 35.41 5.29
N ALA A 256 25.65 36.50 6.00
CA ALA A 256 26.41 37.77 5.96
C ALA A 256 26.42 38.49 7.34
N ALA A 257 26.99 37.82 8.35
CA ALA A 257 27.66 38.34 9.57
C ALA A 257 27.24 39.69 10.22
N ALA A 258 26.87 39.64 11.52
CA ALA A 258 27.41 40.53 12.58
C ALA A 258 27.11 40.02 14.02
N SER A 259 28.01 40.33 14.97
CA SER A 259 28.10 39.84 16.38
C SER A 259 26.93 40.25 17.31
N THR A 260 26.73 39.79 18.57
CA THR A 260 27.70 39.37 19.63
C THR A 260 27.05 38.33 20.63
N PRO A 261 27.36 38.11 21.96
CA PRO A 261 27.34 36.74 22.53
C PRO A 261 26.54 36.49 23.85
N ALA A 262 26.56 35.22 24.31
CA ALA A 262 26.20 34.67 25.64
C ALA A 262 24.69 34.55 25.97
N ARG A 263 24.20 33.57 26.77
CA ARG A 263 24.82 32.52 27.63
C ARG A 263 24.34 31.09 27.25
N PRO A 264 24.91 29.99 27.82
CA PRO A 264 24.71 28.62 27.32
C PRO A 264 23.67 27.76 28.07
N SER A 265 23.19 26.73 27.38
CA SER A 265 22.69 25.45 27.91
C SER A 265 23.28 24.28 27.08
N THR A 266 23.25 23.06 27.63
CA THR A 266 24.01 21.88 27.17
C THR A 266 23.35 21.08 26.03
N PRO A 267 24.11 20.26 25.27
CA PRO A 267 23.70 19.79 23.94
C PRO A 267 22.78 18.56 23.94
N ALA A 268 21.80 18.57 23.05
CA ALA A 268 21.24 17.35 22.44
C ALA A 268 22.03 17.03 21.15
N VAL A 269 22.26 15.74 20.87
CA VAL A 269 23.03 15.30 19.69
C VAL A 269 22.05 14.98 18.56
N THR A 270 21.91 15.90 17.60
CA THR A 270 21.12 15.68 16.39
C THR A 270 22.06 15.35 15.22
N PRO A 271 21.99 14.13 14.63
CA PRO A 271 22.72 13.84 13.39
C PRO A 271 22.04 14.59 12.23
N SER A 272 22.74 15.57 11.65
CA SER A 272 22.27 16.30 10.48
C SER A 272 22.41 15.43 9.21
N MET A 273 21.30 14.83 8.79
CA MET A 273 21.13 14.12 7.52
C MET A 273 20.22 14.96 6.60
N PRO A 274 20.31 14.82 5.26
CA PRO A 274 19.81 15.85 4.34
C PRO A 274 18.29 15.94 4.29
N SER A 275 17.78 17.19 4.29
CA SER A 275 16.41 17.52 3.89
C SER A 275 16.16 17.21 2.41
N GLY A 276 14.89 17.04 2.03
CA GLY A 276 14.52 16.95 0.61
C GLY A 276 14.92 18.20 -0.17
N ASN A 277 15.31 18.03 -1.45
CA ASN A 277 15.76 19.13 -2.33
C ASN A 277 14.74 20.28 -2.49
N ASN A 278 13.48 20.04 -2.13
CA ASN A 278 12.34 20.92 -2.30
C ASN A 278 11.99 21.73 -1.03
N GLY A 279 12.82 21.71 0.02
CA GLY A 279 12.57 22.43 1.27
C GLY A 279 11.60 21.72 2.24
N TYR A 280 11.00 20.61 1.81
CA TYR A 280 10.27 19.69 2.68
C TYR A 280 11.22 18.72 3.42
N ILE A 281 10.72 18.10 4.49
CA ILE A 281 11.47 17.09 5.28
C ILE A 281 11.77 15.83 4.45
N GLY A 282 10.86 15.42 3.54
CA GLY A 282 10.96 14.21 2.73
C GLY A 282 10.47 12.94 3.42
N PHE A 283 9.93 12.01 2.63
CA PHE A 283 9.34 10.73 3.07
C PHE A 283 10.16 9.98 4.12
N GLU A 284 11.46 9.74 3.85
CA GLU A 284 12.36 9.05 4.79
C GLU A 284 12.45 9.75 6.16
N LYS A 285 12.24 11.08 6.22
CA LYS A 285 12.22 11.82 7.48
C LYS A 285 10.84 11.87 8.15
N ALA A 286 9.75 11.94 7.37
CA ALA A 286 8.38 11.81 7.88
C ALA A 286 8.18 10.44 8.55
N LYS A 287 8.53 9.37 7.83
CA LYS A 287 8.62 7.98 8.32
C LYS A 287 9.33 7.86 9.68
N GLN A 288 10.50 8.51 9.84
CA GLN A 288 11.26 8.49 11.09
C GLN A 288 10.62 9.27 12.25
N ILE A 289 9.74 10.22 11.98
CA ILE A 289 8.95 10.94 13.00
C ILE A 289 7.75 10.10 13.42
N ALA A 290 7.08 9.48 12.45
CA ALA A 290 5.92 8.62 12.62
C ALA A 290 6.26 7.34 13.43
N MET A 291 7.34 6.63 13.05
CA MET A 291 7.87 5.46 13.78
C MET A 291 8.28 5.76 15.23
N ALA A 292 8.47 7.03 15.60
CA ALA A 292 8.77 7.42 16.97
C ALA A 292 7.51 7.50 17.87
N GLN A 293 6.31 7.59 17.30
CA GLN A 293 5.03 7.60 18.04
C GLN A 293 4.48 6.19 18.26
N ALA A 294 4.66 5.27 17.30
CA ALA A 294 4.25 3.87 17.39
C ALA A 294 5.45 2.88 17.45
N PRO A 295 6.20 2.80 18.57
CA PRO A 295 7.34 1.88 18.70
C PRO A 295 6.97 0.41 18.47
N GLY A 296 7.53 -0.18 17.39
CA GLY A 296 7.33 -1.57 17.01
C GLY A 296 6.39 -1.77 15.82
N ALA A 297 5.62 -0.74 15.44
CA ALA A 297 4.84 -0.73 14.21
C ALA A 297 5.75 -0.69 12.97
N VAL A 298 5.20 -1.15 11.85
CA VAL A 298 5.80 -1.08 10.51
C VAL A 298 5.05 -0.03 9.71
N VAL A 299 5.77 0.96 9.15
CA VAL A 299 5.18 1.93 8.22
C VAL A 299 4.70 1.19 6.97
N ARG A 300 3.48 1.52 6.53
CA ARG A 300 2.89 0.99 5.30
C ARG A 300 2.97 2.06 4.22
N LYS A 301 2.15 3.11 4.35
CA LYS A 301 2.03 4.24 3.42
C LYS A 301 2.81 5.46 3.88
N CYS A 302 3.10 6.38 2.96
CA CYS A 302 3.71 7.66 3.28
C CYS A 302 3.40 8.69 2.18
N GLU A 303 2.19 9.23 2.14
CA GLU A 303 1.71 10.12 1.07
C GLU A 303 2.11 11.60 1.29
N MET A 304 2.02 12.42 0.25
CA MET A 304 2.08 13.89 0.30
C MET A 304 0.72 14.54 -0.03
N ASP A 305 -0.10 14.83 0.99
CA ASP A 305 -1.38 15.53 0.83
C ASP A 305 -1.30 17.05 1.15
N PHE A 306 -2.31 17.81 0.72
CA PHE A 306 -2.50 19.23 0.99
C PHE A 306 -3.94 19.56 1.41
N ASP A 307 -4.18 19.62 2.73
CA ASP A 307 -5.40 20.17 3.31
C ASP A 307 -5.20 21.55 3.97
N ASP A 308 -6.28 22.32 4.08
CA ASP A 308 -6.43 23.60 4.80
C ASP A 308 -5.33 24.65 4.51
N GLY A 309 -4.70 24.57 3.33
CA GLY A 309 -3.63 25.45 2.88
C GLY A 309 -2.21 25.05 3.29
N ARG A 310 -1.99 23.81 3.74
CA ARG A 310 -0.71 23.28 4.25
C ARG A 310 -0.37 21.95 3.58
N MET A 311 0.91 21.79 3.19
CA MET A 311 1.44 20.49 2.76
C MET A 311 1.73 19.62 3.99
N LYS A 312 1.17 18.42 4.04
CA LYS A 312 1.48 17.39 5.03
C LYS A 312 2.18 16.19 4.39
N TYR A 313 2.76 15.34 5.23
CA TYR A 313 2.90 13.92 4.94
C TYR A 313 1.88 13.18 5.80
N GLU A 314 1.13 12.28 5.19
CA GLU A 314 0.28 11.32 5.90
C GLU A 314 1.07 10.01 6.00
N VAL A 315 1.17 9.41 7.19
CA VAL A 315 2.02 8.23 7.41
C VAL A 315 1.28 7.18 8.23
N GLU A 316 0.84 6.14 7.55
CA GLU A 316 0.21 4.96 8.14
C GLU A 316 1.26 3.99 8.70
N LEU A 317 1.03 3.44 9.89
CA LEU A 317 1.80 2.32 10.43
C LEU A 317 0.90 1.22 10.94
N ARG A 318 1.33 -0.03 10.82
CA ARG A 318 0.59 -1.21 11.30
C ARG A 318 1.37 -2.00 12.34
N ASN A 319 0.69 -2.44 13.40
CA ASN A 319 1.21 -3.31 14.46
C ASN A 319 0.22 -4.47 14.72
N GLY A 320 0.23 -5.47 13.84
CA GLY A 320 -0.73 -6.58 13.85
C GLY A 320 -2.08 -6.17 13.27
N PHE A 321 -3.02 -5.80 14.15
CA PHE A 321 -4.36 -5.27 13.83
C PHE A 321 -4.59 -3.87 14.42
N TRP A 322 -3.53 -3.19 14.86
CA TRP A 322 -3.57 -1.76 15.17
C TRP A 322 -2.98 -0.99 14.02
N GLU A 323 -3.67 0.06 13.60
CA GLU A 323 -3.20 1.02 12.60
C GLU A 323 -3.07 2.41 13.25
N TYR A 324 -2.24 3.26 12.64
CA TYR A 324 -1.71 4.48 13.25
C TYR A 324 -1.45 5.50 12.17
N ASP A 325 -2.27 6.54 12.12
CA ASP A 325 -2.27 7.49 11.01
C ASP A 325 -1.81 8.85 11.52
N ILE A 326 -0.72 9.34 10.93
CA ILE A 326 0.10 10.41 11.53
C ILE A 326 0.35 11.52 10.50
N ASP A 327 -0.40 12.61 10.65
CA ASP A 327 -0.21 13.82 9.86
C ASP A 327 1.02 14.60 10.34
N ILE A 328 1.91 14.94 9.42
CA ILE A 328 3.19 15.61 9.71
C ILE A 328 3.37 16.82 8.78
N ASP A 329 3.50 18.02 9.35
CA ASP A 329 3.78 19.25 8.59
C ASP A 329 5.05 19.09 7.74
N ALA A 330 4.90 19.18 6.42
CA ALA A 330 5.95 18.79 5.48
C ALA A 330 7.19 19.70 5.52
N ILE A 331 7.12 20.87 6.14
CA ILE A 331 8.23 21.85 6.23
C ILE A 331 8.96 21.72 7.57
N THR A 332 8.22 21.56 8.66
CA THR A 332 8.75 21.63 10.04
C THR A 332 8.93 20.26 10.70
N GLY A 333 8.22 19.23 10.24
CA GLY A 333 8.17 17.93 10.91
C GLY A 333 7.41 17.95 12.24
N ALA A 334 6.55 18.95 12.45
CA ALA A 334 5.59 18.94 13.55
C ALA A 334 4.45 17.96 13.25
N ILE A 335 4.10 17.10 14.20
CA ILE A 335 2.87 16.31 14.12
C ILE A 335 1.68 17.26 14.20
N LEU A 336 0.72 17.08 13.29
CA LEU A 336 -0.49 17.86 13.17
C LEU A 336 -1.67 17.13 13.78
N ASP A 337 -1.80 15.83 13.46
CA ASP A 337 -2.75 14.91 14.06
C ASP A 337 -2.14 13.52 14.28
N PHE A 338 -2.80 12.71 15.11
CA PHE A 338 -2.43 11.33 15.40
C PHE A 338 -3.67 10.55 15.82
N ASP A 339 -4.09 9.62 14.96
CA ASP A 339 -5.14 8.64 15.29
C ASP A 339 -4.54 7.23 15.44
N MET A 340 -5.30 6.35 16.10
CA MET A 340 -4.92 4.96 16.36
C MET A 340 -6.17 4.11 16.45
N ASP A 341 -6.51 3.47 15.34
CA ASP A 341 -7.66 2.59 15.24
C ASP A 341 -7.27 1.10 15.28
N TYR A 342 -8.28 0.29 15.54
CA TYR A 342 -8.23 -1.15 15.38
C TYR A 342 -8.81 -1.45 14.00
N ASP A 343 -8.00 -2.06 13.13
CA ASP A 343 -8.41 -2.58 11.82
C ASP A 343 -9.56 -3.57 12.05
N ASP A 344 -10.80 -3.20 11.72
CA ASP A 344 -12.05 -3.89 12.14
C ASP A 344 -12.53 -4.95 11.12
#